data_AF-A0A3Q1IIK9-F1
#
_entry.id   AF-A0A3Q1IIK9-F1
#
_cell.length_a   1.000
_cell.length_b   1.000
_cell.length_c   1.000
_cell.angle_alpha   90.00
_cell.angle_beta   90.00
_cell.angle_gamma   90.00
#
_symmetry.space_group_name_H-M   'P 1'
#
loop_
_entity.id
_entity.type
_entity.pdbx_description
1 polymer ?
#
loop_
_entity_poly.entity_id
_entity_poly.type
_entity_poly.pdbx_seq_one_letter_code
_entity_poly.pdbx_strand_id
1 'polypeptide(L)'
;MGCFGFLKGMMFLFNGVIFLAGAAILGVGIWVKVDSGSILSLLGKIQNTPTELSQVLNVGYLLIAVGALLVIIGFLGCCGAVRESQCMLLLFFIIVLLVFIAEVAGAIVILVFRPLADQLFAQIGTAAVQSIRSDYGANADVTGLWNTTMTTLQCCGFYNASDFVGSPYYTNNRNQFPPQCCPGFSNPCNQMVAGNSTVSGCFPKIKLLIDSNTVAIVAVALGIAALEICAMAVSMILYCKIKSMKS
;
A
#
# COMPACT_ATOMS: atom_id res chain seq x y z
N MET A 1 -15.90 36.48 12.72
CA MET A 1 -16.59 35.18 12.67
C MET A 1 -16.32 34.36 11.40
N GLY A 2 -16.15 34.95 10.21
CA GLY A 2 -16.03 34.19 8.95
C GLY A 2 -14.84 33.20 8.85
N CYS A 3 -13.65 33.57 9.36
CA CYS A 3 -12.45 32.72 9.28
C CYS A 3 -12.60 31.40 10.08
N PHE A 4 -13.25 31.43 11.24
CA PHE A 4 -13.45 30.21 12.06
C PHE A 4 -14.40 29.21 11.38
N GLY A 5 -15.49 29.70 10.79
CA GLY A 5 -16.42 28.87 10.03
C GLY A 5 -15.78 28.27 8.77
N PHE A 6 -14.95 29.05 8.07
CA PHE A 6 -14.21 28.57 6.90
C PHE A 6 -13.23 27.45 7.26
N LEU A 7 -12.43 27.62 8.31
CA LEU A 7 -11.49 26.58 8.79
C LEU A 7 -12.21 25.30 9.21
N LYS A 8 -13.35 25.43 9.91
CA LYS A 8 -14.20 24.29 10.30
C LYS A 8 -14.76 23.55 9.07
N GLY A 9 -15.24 24.29 8.08
CA GLY A 9 -15.77 23.74 6.83
C GLY A 9 -14.71 23.02 6.01
N MET A 10 -13.53 23.63 5.83
CA MET A 10 -12.42 22.97 5.14
C MET A 10 -11.96 21.71 5.87
N MET A 11 -11.80 21.76 7.19
CA MET A 11 -11.39 20.61 7.98
C MET A 11 -12.40 19.45 7.88
N PHE A 12 -13.70 19.74 7.89
CA PHE A 12 -14.74 18.73 7.68
C PHE A 12 -14.66 18.11 6.29
N LEU A 13 -14.53 18.93 5.24
CA LEU A 13 -14.51 18.45 3.86
C LEU A 13 -13.28 17.59 3.57
N PHE A 14 -12.09 18.06 3.91
CA PHE A 14 -10.85 17.30 3.68
C PHE A 14 -10.81 16.00 4.48
N ASN A 15 -11.14 16.02 5.78
CA ASN A 15 -11.16 14.80 6.59
C ASN A 15 -12.30 13.84 6.18
N GLY A 16 -13.41 14.35 5.65
CA GLY A 16 -14.47 13.55 5.07
C GLY A 16 -13.99 12.77 3.84
N VAL A 17 -13.23 13.41 2.94
CA VAL A 17 -12.62 12.73 1.79
C VAL A 17 -11.61 11.67 2.25
N ILE A 18 -10.76 11.99 3.23
CA ILE A 18 -9.79 11.04 3.81
C ILE A 18 -10.51 9.83 4.42
N PHE A 19 -11.60 10.05 5.14
CA PHE A 19 -12.41 8.97 5.73
C PHE A 19 -12.97 8.03 4.67
N LEU A 20 -13.57 8.58 3.59
CA LEU A 20 -14.13 7.77 2.51
C LEU A 20 -13.04 6.99 1.76
N ALA A 21 -11.91 7.63 1.47
CA ALA A 21 -10.76 6.97 0.85
C ALA A 21 -10.20 5.85 1.75
N GLY A 22 -10.05 6.13 3.05
CA GLY A 22 -9.62 5.14 4.04
C GLY A 22 -10.55 3.94 4.14
N ALA A 23 -11.87 4.18 4.12
CA ALA A 23 -12.88 3.11 4.14
C ALA A 23 -12.80 2.23 2.88
N ALA A 24 -12.59 2.84 1.70
CA ALA A 24 -12.39 2.10 0.47
C ALA A 24 -11.11 1.25 0.51
N ILE A 25 -9.98 1.82 0.96
CA ILE A 25 -8.71 1.10 1.10
C ILE A 25 -8.83 -0.05 2.10
N LEU A 26 -9.48 0.18 3.24
CA LEU A 26 -9.75 -0.83 4.25
C LEU A 26 -10.61 -1.97 3.67
N GLY A 27 -11.66 -1.64 2.91
CA GLY A 27 -12.51 -2.62 2.24
C GLY A 27 -11.72 -3.50 1.26
N VAL A 28 -10.86 -2.90 0.44
CA VAL A 28 -9.96 -3.62 -0.46
C VAL A 28 -8.98 -4.49 0.33
N GLY A 29 -8.38 -3.97 1.41
CA GLY A 29 -7.46 -4.74 2.25
C GLY A 29 -8.11 -5.98 2.88
N ILE A 30 -9.34 -5.84 3.40
CA ILE A 30 -10.13 -6.95 3.94
C ILE A 30 -10.47 -7.95 2.83
N TRP A 31 -10.92 -7.48 1.66
CA TRP A 31 -11.24 -8.33 0.52
C TRP A 31 -10.05 -9.22 0.14
N VAL A 32 -8.88 -8.59 -0.08
CA VAL A 32 -7.62 -9.29 -0.40
C VAL A 32 -7.29 -10.33 0.67
N LYS A 33 -7.46 -10.00 1.95
CA LYS A 33 -7.11 -10.91 3.05
C LYS A 33 -8.06 -12.11 3.18
N VAL A 34 -9.36 -11.88 3.04
CA VAL A 34 -10.40 -12.92 3.16
C VAL A 34 -10.24 -13.96 2.06
N ASP A 35 -10.01 -13.50 0.83
CA ASP A 35 -9.88 -14.38 -0.32
C ASP A 35 -8.62 -15.27 -0.23
N SER A 36 -7.50 -14.74 0.30
CA SER A 36 -6.31 -15.55 0.63
C SER A 36 -6.52 -16.49 1.84
N GLY A 37 -7.47 -16.20 2.74
CA GLY A 37 -7.73 -16.98 3.96
C GLY A 37 -8.42 -18.33 3.73
N SER A 38 -9.21 -18.44 2.66
CA SER A 38 -9.89 -19.67 2.24
C SER A 38 -8.91 -20.79 1.85
N ILE A 39 -7.72 -20.44 1.36
CA ILE A 39 -6.66 -21.40 1.01
C ILE A 39 -5.83 -21.79 2.25
N LEU A 40 -5.58 -20.85 3.17
CA LEU A 40 -4.84 -21.13 4.40
C LEU A 40 -5.58 -22.07 5.35
N SER A 41 -6.92 -22.02 5.35
CA SER A 41 -7.77 -22.93 6.11
C SER A 41 -7.79 -24.37 5.55
N LEU A 42 -7.44 -24.56 4.27
CA LEU A 42 -7.20 -25.87 3.68
C LEU A 42 -5.79 -26.41 3.98
N LEU A 43 -4.79 -25.53 4.12
CA LEU A 43 -3.40 -25.89 4.45
C LEU A 43 -3.15 -26.06 5.97
N GLY A 44 -3.90 -25.35 6.82
CA GLY A 44 -3.83 -25.47 8.28
C GLY A 44 -4.29 -26.82 8.86
N LYS A 45 -4.85 -27.71 8.03
CA LYS A 45 -5.13 -29.11 8.40
C LYS A 45 -3.89 -30.02 8.31
N ILE A 46 -2.77 -29.54 7.76
CA ILE A 46 -1.53 -30.31 7.59
C ILE A 46 -0.42 -29.64 8.40
N GLN A 47 -0.42 -29.97 9.69
CA GLN A 47 0.74 -30.17 10.56
C GLN A 47 1.92 -29.17 10.56
N ASN A 48 2.13 -28.57 11.73
CA ASN A 48 3.37 -27.96 12.25
C ASN A 48 3.92 -26.74 11.50
N THR A 49 3.43 -25.58 11.95
CA THR A 49 3.89 -24.23 11.61
C THR A 49 5.38 -23.98 11.85
N PRO A 50 6.12 -23.49 10.84
CA PRO A 50 7.31 -22.67 11.03
C PRO A 50 6.99 -21.19 10.73
N THR A 51 7.76 -20.33 11.38
CA THR A 51 7.72 -18.85 11.45
C THR A 51 7.98 -18.09 10.14
N GLU A 52 7.73 -18.71 8.99
CA GLU A 52 8.01 -18.17 7.64
C GLU A 52 6.73 -17.67 6.92
N LEU A 53 5.55 -17.83 7.54
CA LEU A 53 4.25 -17.40 7.02
C LEU A 53 4.01 -15.88 7.14
N SER A 54 5.00 -15.12 7.58
CA SER A 54 4.92 -13.69 7.91
C SER A 54 4.86 -12.77 6.68
N GLN A 55 5.23 -13.25 5.49
CA GLN A 55 5.59 -12.37 4.37
C GLN A 55 4.47 -12.14 3.33
N VAL A 56 3.68 -13.16 2.94
CA VAL A 56 2.52 -12.96 2.04
C VAL A 56 1.33 -12.32 2.77
N LEU A 57 1.28 -12.48 4.08
CA LEU A 57 0.30 -11.82 4.95
C LEU A 57 0.43 -10.29 4.95
N ASN A 58 1.61 -9.74 4.66
CA ASN A 58 1.92 -8.34 4.94
C ASN A 58 1.17 -7.32 4.08
N VAL A 59 1.00 -7.52 2.77
CA VAL A 59 0.43 -6.45 1.92
C VAL A 59 -1.05 -6.21 2.28
N GLY A 60 -1.86 -7.26 2.41
CA GLY A 60 -3.26 -7.14 2.85
C GLY A 60 -3.37 -6.52 4.25
N TYR A 61 -2.54 -6.95 5.21
CA TYR A 61 -2.52 -6.34 6.54
C TYR A 61 -2.05 -4.89 6.54
N LEU A 62 -1.12 -4.51 5.66
CA LEU A 62 -0.69 -3.12 5.49
C LEU A 62 -1.83 -2.26 4.93
N LEU A 63 -2.57 -2.73 3.92
CA LEU A 63 -3.76 -2.02 3.42
C LEU A 63 -4.82 -1.87 4.50
N ILE A 64 -5.06 -2.92 5.30
CA ILE A 64 -5.99 -2.86 6.44
C ILE A 64 -5.51 -1.86 7.48
N ALA A 65 -4.24 -1.90 7.87
CA ALA A 65 -3.67 -1.01 8.87
C ALA A 65 -3.72 0.46 8.43
N VAL A 66 -3.27 0.76 7.21
CA VAL A 66 -3.31 2.11 6.63
C VAL A 66 -4.75 2.58 6.45
N GLY A 67 -5.64 1.75 5.89
CA GLY A 67 -7.05 2.07 5.71
C GLY A 67 -7.76 2.37 7.03
N ALA A 68 -7.55 1.53 8.05
CA ALA A 68 -8.11 1.73 9.38
C ALA A 68 -7.57 3.01 10.04
N LEU A 69 -6.27 3.29 9.91
CA LEU A 69 -5.67 4.53 10.42
C LEU A 69 -6.30 5.77 9.76
N LEU A 70 -6.47 5.77 8.43
CA LEU A 70 -7.11 6.86 7.69
C LEU A 70 -8.59 7.04 8.09
N VAL A 71 -9.32 5.95 8.30
CA VAL A 71 -10.70 5.99 8.81
C VAL A 71 -10.75 6.62 10.20
N ILE A 72 -9.86 6.24 11.11
CA ILE A 72 -9.81 6.80 12.48
C ILE A 72 -9.48 8.30 12.43
N ILE A 73 -8.42 8.68 11.70
CA ILE A 73 -7.99 10.08 11.57
C ILE A 73 -9.10 10.92 10.93
N GLY A 74 -9.68 10.45 9.82
CA GLY A 74 -10.76 11.14 9.12
C GLY A 74 -12.02 11.29 9.99
N PHE A 75 -12.39 10.26 10.75
CA PHE A 75 -13.52 10.32 11.68
C PHE A 75 -13.27 11.33 12.80
N LEU A 76 -12.09 11.30 13.44
CA LEU A 76 -11.73 12.23 14.52
C LEU A 76 -11.66 13.68 14.02
N GLY A 77 -11.09 13.92 12.84
CA GLY A 77 -11.02 15.26 12.25
C GLY A 77 -12.40 15.82 11.89
N CYS A 78 -13.24 15.00 11.26
CA CYS A 78 -14.61 15.35 10.88
C CYS A 78 -15.51 15.60 12.10
N CYS A 79 -15.57 14.64 13.03
CA CYS A 79 -16.41 14.75 14.23
C CYS A 79 -15.86 15.78 15.24
N GLY A 80 -14.54 15.91 15.36
CA GLY A 80 -13.89 16.91 16.21
C GLY A 80 -14.22 18.33 15.77
N ALA A 81 -14.21 18.59 14.46
CA ALA A 81 -14.66 19.86 13.90
C ALA A 81 -16.16 20.08 14.18
N VAL A 82 -17.06 19.17 13.77
CA VAL A 82 -18.51 19.38 13.88
C VAL A 82 -18.99 19.51 15.33
N ARG A 83 -18.56 18.59 16.20
CA ARG A 83 -19.00 18.53 17.61
C ARG A 83 -18.26 19.50 18.53
N GLU A 84 -17.28 20.25 18.01
CA GLU A 84 -16.45 21.18 18.78
C GLU A 84 -15.87 20.49 20.05
N SER A 85 -15.48 19.22 19.90
CA SER A 85 -14.98 18.40 20.99
C SER A 85 -13.47 18.56 21.11
N GLN A 86 -13.04 19.19 22.21
CA GLN A 86 -11.63 19.42 22.53
C GLN A 86 -10.83 18.12 22.59
N CYS A 87 -11.40 17.06 23.17
CA CYS A 87 -10.73 15.76 23.27
C CYS A 87 -10.51 15.13 21.87
N MET A 88 -11.51 15.19 20.98
CA MET A 88 -11.38 14.65 19.62
C MET A 88 -10.35 15.42 18.78
N LEU A 89 -10.33 16.75 18.89
CA LEU A 89 -9.34 17.59 18.21
C LEU A 89 -7.91 17.33 18.72
N LEU A 90 -7.75 17.14 20.04
CA LEU A 90 -6.46 16.79 20.63
C LEU A 90 -5.99 15.41 20.19
N LEU A 91 -6.87 14.40 20.18
CA LEU A 91 -6.54 13.06 19.69
C LEU A 91 -6.16 13.08 18.20
N PHE A 92 -6.91 13.81 17.38
CA PHE A 92 -6.55 14.03 15.98
C PHE A 92 -5.14 14.63 15.84
N PHE A 93 -4.83 15.68 16.61
CA PHE A 93 -3.51 16.30 16.62
C PHE A 93 -2.40 15.31 17.02
N ILE A 94 -2.59 14.54 18.10
CA ILE A 94 -1.60 13.58 18.58
C ILE A 94 -1.34 12.49 17.54
N ILE A 95 -2.39 11.93 16.92
CA ILE A 95 -2.22 10.88 15.92
C ILE A 95 -1.48 11.42 14.69
N VAL A 96 -1.88 12.59 14.16
CA VAL A 96 -1.20 13.20 13.00
C VAL A 96 0.27 13.54 13.34
N LEU A 97 0.55 14.00 14.56
CA LEU A 97 1.93 14.24 15.01
C LEU A 97 2.76 12.95 15.02
N LEU A 98 2.19 11.83 15.49
CA LEU A 98 2.88 10.54 15.47
C LEU A 98 3.14 10.05 14.04
N VAL A 99 2.20 10.26 13.13
CA VAL A 99 2.39 9.94 11.71
C VAL A 99 3.53 10.78 11.12
N PHE A 100 3.52 12.10 11.35
CA PHE A 100 4.59 13.00 10.89
C PHE A 100 5.97 12.57 11.40
N ILE A 101 6.09 12.22 12.68
CA ILE A 101 7.35 11.72 13.27
C ILE A 101 7.77 10.41 12.60
N ALA A 102 6.82 9.49 12.35
CA ALA A 102 7.10 8.23 11.68
C ALA A 102 7.53 8.44 10.22
N GLU A 103 6.93 9.38 9.49
CA GLU A 103 7.33 9.73 8.12
C GLU A 103 8.77 10.27 8.08
N VAL A 104 9.11 11.21 8.96
CA VAL A 104 10.47 11.77 9.06
C VAL A 104 11.48 10.69 9.44
N ALA A 105 11.16 9.86 10.44
CA ALA A 105 12.02 8.75 10.84
C ALA A 105 12.21 7.74 9.70
N GLY A 106 11.14 7.36 9.00
CA GLY A 106 11.18 6.47 7.85
C GLY A 106 12.04 7.03 6.71
N ALA A 107 11.90 8.32 6.40
CA ALA A 107 12.71 9.00 5.40
C ALA A 107 14.20 8.98 5.78
N ILE A 108 14.54 9.29 7.03
CA ILE A 108 15.93 9.21 7.53
C ILE A 108 16.47 7.78 7.39
N VAL A 109 15.68 6.77 7.79
CA VAL A 109 16.08 5.37 7.72
C VAL A 109 16.39 4.96 6.27
N ILE A 110 15.50 5.25 5.33
CA ILE A 110 15.65 4.88 3.92
C ILE A 110 16.85 5.61 3.28
N LEU A 111 17.09 6.87 3.64
CA LEU A 111 18.15 7.68 3.04
C LEU A 111 19.54 7.37 3.62
N VAL A 112 19.62 7.17 4.95
CA VAL A 112 20.91 7.02 5.66
C VAL A 112 21.31 5.55 5.76
N PHE A 113 20.37 4.64 6.02
CA PHE A 113 20.65 3.22 6.25
C PHE A 113 20.35 2.37 5.01
N ARG A 114 21.17 2.53 3.97
CA ARG A 114 21.17 1.70 2.74
C ARG A 114 20.98 0.19 2.98
N PRO A 115 21.75 -0.48 3.87
CA PRO A 115 21.62 -1.94 4.03
C PRO A 115 20.25 -2.36 4.58
N LEU A 116 19.61 -1.53 5.41
CA LEU A 116 18.28 -1.82 5.93
C LEU A 116 17.20 -1.64 4.85
N ALA A 117 17.36 -0.61 4.01
CA ALA A 117 16.49 -0.41 2.85
C ALA A 117 16.58 -1.59 1.87
N ASP A 118 17.79 -2.07 1.57
CA ASP A 118 18.00 -3.22 0.69
C ASP A 118 17.39 -4.51 1.27
N GLN A 119 17.52 -4.73 2.58
CA GLN A 119 16.86 -5.85 3.27
C GLN A 119 15.33 -5.77 3.16
N LEU A 120 14.75 -4.58 3.35
CA LEU A 120 13.32 -4.38 3.22
C LEU A 120 12.83 -4.68 1.80
N PHE A 121 13.54 -4.19 0.77
CA PHE A 121 13.22 -4.49 -0.63
C PHE A 121 13.34 -5.97 -0.95
N ALA A 122 14.34 -6.67 -0.40
CA ALA A 122 14.48 -8.11 -0.56
C ALA A 122 13.30 -8.87 0.07
N GLN A 123 12.86 -8.50 1.27
CA GLN A 123 11.69 -9.10 1.93
C GLN A 123 10.39 -8.85 1.15
N ILE A 124 10.24 -7.66 0.56
CA ILE A 124 9.11 -7.36 -0.32
C ILE A 124 9.17 -8.25 -1.58
N GLY A 125 10.36 -8.44 -2.14
CA GLY A 125 10.56 -9.30 -3.30
C GLY A 125 10.25 -10.76 -3.03
N THR A 126 10.71 -11.32 -1.90
CA THR A 126 10.37 -12.69 -1.51
C THR A 126 8.87 -12.87 -1.29
N ALA A 127 8.21 -11.90 -0.63
CA ALA A 127 6.77 -11.90 -0.45
C ALA A 127 6.02 -11.87 -1.79
N ALA A 128 6.46 -11.02 -2.73
CA ALA A 128 5.84 -10.88 -4.04
C ALA A 128 5.98 -12.17 -4.88
N VAL A 129 7.19 -12.75 -4.92
CA VAL A 129 7.43 -14.03 -5.62
C VAL A 129 6.63 -15.16 -4.99
N GLN A 130 6.53 -15.20 -3.66
CA GLN A 130 5.73 -16.21 -2.98
C GLN A 130 4.24 -16.08 -3.34
N SER A 131 3.70 -14.87 -3.40
CA SER A 131 2.31 -14.62 -3.84
C SER A 131 2.07 -15.10 -5.28
N ILE A 132 3.04 -14.91 -6.19
CA ILE A 132 2.96 -15.46 -7.54
C ILE A 132 2.91 -16.99 -7.48
N ARG A 133 3.80 -17.61 -6.71
CA ARG A 133 3.90 -19.08 -6.65
C ARG A 133 2.71 -19.76 -5.98
N SER A 134 2.08 -19.13 -4.99
CA SER A 134 0.92 -19.72 -4.31
C SER A 134 -0.38 -19.48 -5.07
N ASP A 135 -0.61 -18.26 -5.57
CA ASP A 135 -1.96 -17.82 -5.90
C ASP A 135 -2.16 -17.51 -7.39
N TYR A 136 -1.09 -17.23 -8.14
CA TYR A 136 -1.21 -16.90 -9.56
C TYR A 136 -1.67 -18.12 -10.40
N GLY A 137 -2.82 -17.98 -11.05
CA GLY A 137 -3.52 -19.04 -11.78
C GLY A 137 -4.52 -19.86 -10.94
N ALA A 138 -4.47 -19.77 -9.61
CA ALA A 138 -5.48 -20.38 -8.73
C ALA A 138 -6.53 -19.36 -8.28
N ASN A 139 -6.08 -18.14 -8.02
CA ASN A 139 -6.90 -17.03 -7.56
C ASN A 139 -7.10 -16.01 -8.69
N ALA A 140 -8.35 -15.79 -9.09
CA ALA A 140 -8.68 -14.90 -10.21
C ALA A 140 -8.29 -13.44 -9.94
N ASP A 141 -8.43 -12.97 -8.69
CA ASP A 141 -8.12 -11.60 -8.29
C ASP A 141 -6.61 -11.35 -8.28
N VAL A 142 -5.83 -12.26 -7.68
CA VAL A 142 -4.35 -12.18 -7.69
C VAL A 142 -3.82 -12.27 -9.11
N THR A 143 -4.38 -13.16 -9.92
CA THR A 143 -4.01 -13.30 -11.34
C THR A 143 -4.34 -12.01 -12.11
N GLY A 144 -5.51 -11.43 -11.88
CA GLY A 144 -5.94 -10.18 -12.49
C GLY A 144 -5.06 -8.99 -12.11
N LEU A 145 -4.69 -8.88 -10.83
CA LEU A 145 -3.80 -7.83 -10.32
C LEU A 145 -2.42 -7.92 -10.96
N TRP A 146 -1.81 -9.11 -10.99
CA TRP A 146 -0.51 -9.33 -11.64
C TRP A 146 -0.59 -9.10 -13.14
N ASN A 147 -1.64 -9.56 -13.83
CA ASN A 147 -1.83 -9.32 -15.27
C ASN A 147 -1.92 -7.82 -15.58
N THR A 148 -2.70 -7.08 -14.81
CA THR A 148 -2.85 -5.63 -14.96
C THR A 148 -1.53 -4.93 -14.71
N THR A 149 -0.80 -5.31 -13.65
CA THR A 149 0.50 -4.76 -13.30
C THR A 149 1.52 -5.01 -14.41
N MET A 150 1.68 -6.25 -14.86
CA MET A 150 2.60 -6.64 -15.93
C MET A 150 2.29 -5.94 -17.25
N THR A 151 1.00 -5.79 -17.59
CA THR A 151 0.57 -5.10 -18.81
C THR A 151 0.79 -3.59 -18.72
N THR A 152 0.53 -2.98 -17.56
CA THR A 152 0.69 -1.53 -17.36
C THR A 152 2.15 -1.11 -17.34
N LEU A 153 3.00 -1.91 -16.69
CA LEU A 153 4.43 -1.63 -16.54
C LEU A 153 5.29 -2.24 -17.65
N GLN A 154 4.71 -3.06 -18.53
CA GLN A 154 5.41 -3.79 -19.59
C GLN A 154 6.59 -4.60 -19.03
N CYS A 155 6.31 -5.41 -18.01
CA CYS A 155 7.27 -6.21 -17.26
C CYS A 155 6.74 -7.61 -16.98
N CYS A 156 7.61 -8.51 -16.53
CA CYS A 156 7.22 -9.90 -16.23
C CYS A 156 7.83 -10.41 -14.93
N GLY A 157 6.96 -10.93 -14.05
CA GLY A 157 7.35 -11.39 -12.72
C GLY A 157 7.84 -10.24 -11.85
N PHE A 158 8.29 -10.55 -10.63
CA PHE A 158 8.85 -9.52 -9.76
C PHE A 158 10.29 -9.20 -10.19
N TYR A 159 11.14 -10.22 -10.24
CA TYR A 159 12.51 -10.12 -10.74
C TYR A 159 12.62 -10.57 -12.20
N ASN A 160 11.92 -11.65 -12.59
CA ASN A 160 11.91 -12.17 -13.95
C ASN A 160 10.84 -13.28 -14.13
N ALA A 161 10.73 -13.83 -15.34
CA ALA A 161 9.77 -14.88 -15.68
C ALA A 161 9.89 -16.16 -14.82
N SER A 162 11.07 -16.49 -14.30
CA SER A 162 11.27 -17.70 -13.48
C SER A 162 10.53 -17.67 -12.14
N ASP A 163 10.05 -16.49 -11.72
CA ASP A 163 9.21 -16.33 -10.53
C ASP A 163 7.90 -17.13 -10.65
N PHE A 164 7.41 -17.35 -11.88
CA PHE A 164 6.20 -18.16 -12.14
C PHE A 164 6.44 -19.67 -12.10
N VAL A 165 7.69 -20.15 -12.08
CA VAL A 165 7.97 -21.59 -12.04
C VAL A 165 7.42 -22.18 -10.74
N GLY A 166 6.58 -23.21 -10.88
CA GLY A 166 5.89 -23.85 -9.76
C GLY A 166 4.56 -23.21 -9.36
N SER A 167 4.18 -22.09 -9.97
CA SER A 167 2.84 -21.50 -9.77
C SER A 167 1.72 -22.40 -10.34
N PRO A 168 0.49 -22.32 -9.81
CA PRO A 168 -0.68 -23.01 -10.37
C PRO A 168 -0.87 -22.75 -11.86
N TYR A 169 -0.61 -21.52 -12.33
CA TYR A 169 -0.68 -21.21 -13.75
C TYR A 169 0.34 -22.01 -14.57
N TYR A 170 1.60 -22.04 -14.13
CA TYR A 170 2.68 -22.71 -14.85
C TYR A 170 2.46 -24.22 -14.94
N THR A 171 2.03 -24.86 -13.85
CA THR A 171 1.75 -26.30 -13.81
C THR A 171 0.53 -26.67 -14.64
N ASN A 172 -0.57 -25.90 -14.54
CA ASN A 172 -1.80 -26.18 -15.28
C ASN A 172 -1.68 -25.92 -16.79
N ASN A 173 -0.82 -24.98 -17.20
CA ASN A 173 -0.64 -24.60 -18.61
C ASN A 173 0.59 -25.27 -19.27
N ARG A 174 0.97 -26.48 -18.84
CA ARG A 174 2.05 -27.27 -19.45
C ARG A 174 3.39 -26.52 -19.51
N ASN A 175 3.80 -25.92 -18.40
CA ASN A 175 5.06 -25.18 -18.25
C ASN A 175 5.14 -23.93 -19.14
N GLN A 176 4.00 -23.27 -19.37
CA GLN A 176 3.93 -21.99 -20.06
C GLN A 176 3.91 -20.83 -19.08
N PHE A 177 4.53 -19.73 -19.48
CA PHE A 177 4.51 -18.46 -18.76
C PHE A 177 3.30 -17.63 -19.20
N PRO A 178 2.92 -16.60 -18.41
CA PRO A 178 1.91 -15.64 -18.83
C PRO A 178 2.30 -14.96 -20.15
N PRO A 179 1.35 -14.63 -21.04
CA PRO A 179 1.64 -14.00 -22.32
C PRO A 179 2.41 -12.68 -22.17
N GLN A 180 2.21 -11.94 -21.08
CA GLN A 180 2.92 -10.70 -20.75
C GLN A 180 4.44 -10.88 -20.60
N CYS A 181 4.90 -12.11 -20.40
CA CYS A 181 6.31 -12.46 -20.29
C CYS A 181 7.00 -12.67 -21.64
N CYS A 182 6.22 -12.78 -22.71
CA CYS A 182 6.74 -12.96 -24.06
C CYS A 182 6.57 -11.68 -24.90
N PRO A 183 7.49 -11.42 -25.84
CA PRO A 183 7.41 -10.25 -26.71
C PRO A 183 6.10 -10.28 -27.52
N GLY A 184 5.40 -9.13 -27.57
CA GLY A 184 4.15 -8.99 -28.31
C GLY A 184 2.95 -9.72 -27.70
N PHE A 185 3.00 -10.08 -26.40
CA PHE A 185 1.93 -10.82 -25.71
C PHE A 185 1.56 -12.15 -26.39
N SER A 186 2.56 -12.81 -26.99
CA SER A 186 2.35 -14.04 -27.76
C SER A 186 1.96 -15.23 -26.87
N ASN A 187 1.04 -16.06 -27.36
CA ASN A 187 0.64 -17.34 -26.76
C ASN A 187 0.79 -18.45 -27.82
N PRO A 188 1.50 -19.57 -27.58
CA PRO A 188 2.11 -20.02 -26.32
C PRO A 188 3.41 -19.29 -25.95
N CYS A 189 3.54 -18.93 -24.66
CA CYS A 189 4.76 -18.36 -24.09
C CYS A 189 5.56 -19.47 -23.40
N ASN A 190 6.49 -20.08 -24.13
CA ASN A 190 7.35 -21.15 -23.62
C ASN A 190 8.65 -20.60 -23.01
N GLN A 191 9.41 -21.46 -22.32
CA GLN A 191 10.64 -21.05 -21.65
C GLN A 191 11.73 -20.51 -22.57
N MET A 192 11.81 -20.98 -23.83
CA MET A 192 12.79 -20.46 -24.79
C MET A 192 12.45 -19.03 -25.20
N VAL A 193 11.17 -18.74 -25.44
CA VAL A 193 10.71 -17.39 -25.81
C VAL A 193 10.80 -16.44 -24.62
N ALA A 194 10.39 -16.88 -23.42
CA ALA A 194 10.51 -16.07 -22.20
C ALA A 194 11.96 -15.86 -21.76
N GLY A 195 12.84 -16.86 -21.94
CA GLY A 195 14.26 -16.79 -21.60
C GLY A 195 15.11 -15.98 -22.57
N ASN A 196 14.70 -15.89 -23.84
CA ASN A 196 15.31 -15.01 -24.85
C ASN A 196 14.62 -13.64 -24.92
N SER A 197 13.62 -13.41 -24.08
CA SER A 197 12.86 -12.16 -24.02
C SER A 197 13.69 -11.06 -23.37
N THR A 198 13.65 -9.85 -23.93
CA THR A 198 14.23 -8.65 -23.31
C THR A 198 13.29 -8.03 -22.27
N VAL A 199 12.19 -8.69 -21.93
CA VAL A 199 11.21 -8.19 -20.94
C VAL A 199 11.82 -8.30 -19.54
N SER A 200 12.10 -7.15 -18.95
CA SER A 200 12.64 -7.04 -17.59
C SER A 200 11.60 -7.40 -16.53
N GLY A 201 12.05 -7.81 -15.34
CA GLY A 201 11.21 -7.89 -14.15
C GLY A 201 10.52 -6.58 -13.80
N CYS A 202 9.42 -6.67 -13.05
CA CYS A 202 8.70 -5.47 -12.62
C CYS A 202 9.49 -4.64 -11.60
N PHE A 203 10.26 -5.24 -10.70
CA PHE A 203 11.09 -4.53 -9.73
C PHE A 203 12.13 -3.58 -10.38
N PRO A 204 13.00 -4.03 -11.31
CA PRO A 204 13.93 -3.11 -11.97
C PRO A 204 13.19 -2.04 -12.79
N LYS A 205 12.04 -2.37 -13.40
CA LYS A 205 11.23 -1.39 -14.13
C LYS A 205 10.63 -0.32 -13.22
N ILE A 206 10.11 -0.72 -12.06
CA ILE A 206 9.60 0.19 -11.01
C ILE A 206 10.73 1.07 -10.50
N LYS A 207 11.92 0.51 -10.26
CA LYS A 207 13.09 1.30 -9.84
C LYS A 207 13.43 2.38 -10.87
N LEU A 208 13.46 2.04 -12.16
CA LEU A 208 13.67 3.02 -13.23
C LEU A 208 12.59 4.11 -13.27
N LEU A 209 11.32 3.74 -13.03
CA LEU A 209 10.22 4.71 -12.95
C LEU A 209 10.37 5.62 -11.74
N ILE A 210 10.77 5.09 -10.58
CA ILE A 210 11.04 5.88 -9.37
C ILE A 210 12.18 6.85 -9.66
N ASP A 211 13.31 6.37 -10.18
CA ASP A 211 14.47 7.20 -10.49
C ASP A 211 14.10 8.32 -11.47
N SER A 212 13.35 7.99 -12.53
CA SER A 212 12.88 8.97 -13.53
C SER A 212 11.87 9.98 -12.99
N ASN A 213 11.11 9.63 -11.95
CA ASN A 213 10.06 10.49 -11.37
C ASN A 213 10.40 10.97 -9.96
N THR A 214 11.67 10.86 -9.54
CA THR A 214 12.13 11.16 -8.18
C THR A 214 11.69 12.55 -7.73
N VAL A 215 11.79 13.55 -8.62
CA VAL A 215 11.37 14.94 -8.34
C VAL A 215 9.88 15.02 -7.98
N ALA A 216 9.02 14.33 -8.73
CA ALA A 216 7.58 14.34 -8.47
C ALA A 216 7.26 13.62 -7.15
N ILE A 217 7.91 12.50 -6.86
CA ILE A 217 7.73 11.74 -5.62
C ILE A 217 8.12 12.58 -4.41
N VAL A 218 9.29 13.24 -4.46
CA VAL A 218 9.75 14.13 -3.40
C VAL A 218 8.81 15.32 -3.22
N ALA A 219 8.31 15.91 -4.32
CA ALA A 219 7.35 17.01 -4.26
C ALA A 219 6.03 16.59 -3.59
N VAL A 220 5.52 15.39 -3.91
CA VAL A 220 4.33 14.83 -3.25
C VAL A 220 4.58 14.60 -1.75
N ALA A 221 5.73 14.02 -1.39
CA ALA A 221 6.07 13.78 0.02
C ALA A 221 6.17 15.08 0.83
N LEU A 222 6.81 16.12 0.28
CA LEU A 222 6.86 17.45 0.91
C LEU A 222 5.47 18.08 1.01
N GLY A 223 4.62 17.88 0.01
CA GLY A 223 3.23 18.33 0.02
C GLY A 223 2.41 17.67 1.13
N ILE A 224 2.56 16.37 1.33
CA ILE A 224 1.91 15.62 2.43
C ILE A 224 2.37 16.18 3.79
N ALA A 225 3.68 16.30 4.00
CA ALA A 225 4.25 16.85 5.22
C ALA A 225 3.72 18.27 5.51
N ALA A 226 3.60 19.13 4.49
CA ALA A 226 3.03 20.46 4.64
C ALA A 226 1.54 20.42 5.02
N LEU A 227 0.76 19.53 4.40
CA LEU A 227 -0.66 19.34 4.72
C LEU A 227 -0.86 18.85 6.16
N GLU A 228 -0.01 17.95 6.66
CA GLU A 228 -0.05 17.49 8.04
C GLU A 228 0.22 18.62 9.04
N ILE A 229 1.25 19.45 8.77
CA ILE A 229 1.55 20.63 9.59
C ILE A 229 0.37 21.61 9.60
N CYS A 230 -0.22 21.87 8.43
CA CYS A 230 -1.42 22.70 8.33
C CYS A 230 -2.59 22.11 9.12
N ALA A 231 -2.84 20.80 9.02
CA ALA A 231 -3.91 20.13 9.76
C ALA A 231 -3.71 20.20 11.27
N MET A 232 -2.48 20.00 11.74
CA MET A 232 -2.09 20.15 13.14
C MET A 232 -2.31 21.60 13.64
N ALA A 233 -1.88 22.59 12.86
CA ALA A 233 -2.07 24.00 13.18
C ALA A 233 -3.56 24.36 13.28
N VAL A 234 -4.37 23.95 12.30
CA VAL A 234 -5.82 24.20 12.30
C VAL A 234 -6.50 23.52 13.49
N SER A 235 -6.13 22.27 13.79
CA SER A 235 -6.67 21.55 14.96
C SER A 235 -6.39 22.29 16.26
N MET A 236 -5.15 22.77 16.46
CA MET A 236 -4.78 23.52 17.66
C MET A 236 -5.45 24.89 17.75
N ILE A 237 -5.60 25.60 16.63
CA ILE A 237 -6.33 26.87 16.58
C ILE A 237 -7.79 26.65 17.00
N LEU A 238 -8.46 25.62 16.45
CA LEU A 238 -9.83 25.27 16.81
C LEU A 238 -9.93 24.86 18.29
N TYR A 239 -9.00 24.03 18.77
CA TYR A 239 -8.94 23.62 20.17
C TYR A 239 -8.84 24.83 21.13
N CYS A 240 -7.91 25.75 20.87
CA CYS A 240 -7.72 26.95 21.68
C CYS A 240 -8.95 27.86 21.65
N LYS A 241 -9.58 28.03 20.49
CA LYS A 241 -10.81 28.83 20.37
C LYS A 241 -11.97 28.20 21.14
N ILE A 242 -12.18 26.89 21.02
CA ILE A 242 -13.22 26.18 21.77
C ILE A 242 -12.96 26.26 23.27
N LYS A 243 -11.70 26.13 23.70
CA LYS A 243 -11.32 26.29 25.12
C LYS A 243 -11.65 27.68 25.64
N SER A 244 -11.34 28.71 24.87
CA SER A 244 -11.64 30.10 25.23
C SER A 244 -13.12 30.43 25.28
N MET A 245 -13.99 29.69 24.60
CA MET A 245 -15.45 29.89 24.66
C MET A 245 -16.10 29.21 25.87
N LYS A 246 -15.41 28.25 26.51
CA LYS A 246 -15.89 27.53 27.70
C LYS A 246 -15.34 28.07 29.03
N SER A 247 -14.29 28.89 28.97
CA SER A 247 -13.69 29.58 30.11
C SER A 247 -14.29 30.97 30.28
#